data_AF-A0A7V3BTH2-F1
#
_entry.id   AF-A0A7V3BTH2-F1
#
_cell.length_a   1.000
_cell.length_b   1.000
_cell.length_c   1.000
_cell.angle_alpha   90.00
_cell.angle_beta   90.00
_cell.angle_gamma   90.00
#
_symmetry.space_group_name_H-M   'P 1'
#
loop_
_entity.id
_entity.type
_entity.pdbx_description
1 polymer ?
#
loop_
_entity_poly.entity_id
_entity_poly.type
_entity_poly.pdbx_seq_one_letter_code
_entity_poly.pdbx_strand_id
1 'polypeptide(L)'
;MEFAEALAGLGFSEATGRVPRGVRAFIAHPNRFLTYTVQAFEDGTALFSWEFAVGEYLATKGIQFGSDETLNQFMFPREDDRGPQDAGWLASAIDRAEGQLASLRFDAPE
;
A
#
# COMPACT_ATOMS: atom_id res chain seq x y z
N MET A 1 1.01 -11.77 20.17
CA MET A 1 0.08 -11.65 19.04
C MET A 1 0.85 -12.10 17.82
N GLU A 2 0.33 -13.08 17.09
CA GLU A 2 0.96 -13.54 15.85
C GLU A 2 0.86 -12.43 14.79
N PHE A 3 1.87 -12.28 13.93
CA PHE A 3 1.89 -11.20 12.93
C PHE A 3 0.66 -11.22 12.01
N ALA A 4 0.13 -12.41 11.71
CA ALA A 4 -1.10 -12.60 10.95
C ALA A 4 -2.36 -12.07 11.67
N GLU A 5 -2.42 -12.14 13.00
CA GLU A 5 -3.52 -11.57 13.78
C GLU A 5 -3.47 -10.04 13.76
N ALA A 6 -2.26 -9.47 13.85
CA ALA A 6 -2.06 -8.03 13.74
C ALA A 6 -2.47 -7.51 12.36
N LEU A 7 -2.08 -8.21 11.30
CA LEU A 7 -2.51 -7.94 9.92
C LEU A 7 -4.04 -7.93 9.80
N ALA A 8 -4.71 -8.95 10.33
CA ALA A 8 -6.18 -9.01 10.32
C ALA A 8 -6.82 -7.86 11.09
N GLY A 9 -6.26 -7.48 12.25
CA GLY A 9 -6.69 -6.32 13.02
C GLY A 9 -6.54 -4.98 12.29
N LEU A 10 -5.60 -4.90 11.35
CA LEU A 10 -5.37 -3.75 10.46
C LEU A 10 -6.15 -3.84 9.13
N GLY A 11 -7.05 -4.83 9.00
CA GLY A 11 -7.90 -5.00 7.82
C GLY A 11 -7.24 -5.70 6.64
N PHE A 12 -6.05 -6.29 6.83
CA PHE A 12 -5.43 -7.12 5.81
C PHE A 12 -6.08 -8.50 5.74
N SER A 13 -6.20 -9.02 4.52
CA SER A 13 -6.57 -10.41 4.24
C SER A 13 -5.50 -11.06 3.36
N GLU A 14 -5.42 -12.39 3.37
CA GLU A 14 -4.48 -13.10 2.47
C GLU A 14 -4.86 -12.86 1.01
N ALA A 15 -3.88 -12.49 0.19
CA ALA A 15 -4.08 -12.24 -1.23
C ALA A 15 -4.36 -13.56 -1.96
N THR A 16 -5.43 -13.61 -2.74
CA THR A 16 -5.78 -14.75 -3.58
C THR A 16 -5.01 -14.67 -4.90
N GLY A 17 -3.88 -15.36 -5.02
CA GLY A 17 -3.06 -15.29 -6.24
C GLY A 17 -1.80 -16.14 -6.19
N ARG A 18 -1.01 -16.12 -7.28
CA ARG A 18 0.26 -16.82 -7.36
C ARG A 18 1.33 -16.03 -6.61
N VAL A 19 1.58 -16.41 -5.36
CA VAL A 19 2.66 -15.85 -4.55
C VAL A 19 3.91 -16.72 -4.70
N PRO A 20 5.14 -16.17 -4.72
CA PRO A 20 6.36 -16.96 -4.68
C PRO A 20 6.38 -17.92 -3.49
N ARG A 21 7.01 -19.09 -3.66
CA ARG A 21 7.14 -20.07 -2.59
C ARG A 21 7.92 -19.46 -1.42
N GLY A 22 7.42 -19.64 -0.19
CA GLY A 22 8.03 -19.08 1.03
C GLY A 22 7.66 -17.61 1.28
N VAL A 23 6.70 -17.06 0.54
CA VAL A 23 6.14 -15.72 0.78
C VAL A 23 4.64 -15.84 0.98
N ARG A 24 4.13 -15.22 2.04
CA ARG A 24 2.70 -15.01 2.25
C ARG A 24 2.38 -13.55 1.93
N ALA A 25 1.47 -13.33 0.99
CA ALA A 25 1.06 -11.99 0.61
C ALA A 25 -0.29 -11.66 1.25
N PHE A 26 -0.41 -10.44 1.76
CA PHE A 26 -1.61 -9.89 2.37
C PHE A 26 -1.94 -8.56 1.72
N ILE A 27 -3.23 -8.25 1.64
CA ILE A 27 -3.76 -7.05 1.00
C ILE A 27 -4.80 -6.38 1.88
N ALA A 28 -4.80 -5.05 1.93
CA ALA A 28 -5.85 -4.25 2.54
C ALA A 28 -6.30 -3.14 1.59
N HIS A 29 -7.57 -2.74 1.68
CA HIS A 29 -8.12 -1.63 0.90
C HIS A 29 -8.76 -0.59 1.84
N PRO A 30 -7.97 0.35 2.40
CA PRO A 30 -8.50 1.38 3.30
C PRO A 30 -9.60 2.24 2.65
N ASN A 31 -9.55 2.40 1.33
CA ASN A 31 -10.59 2.99 0.50
C ASN A 31 -10.49 2.45 -0.93
N ARG A 32 -11.42 2.88 -1.81
CA ARG A 32 -11.49 2.37 -3.20
C ARG A 32 -10.28 2.71 -4.09
N PHE A 33 -9.43 3.63 -3.68
CA PHE A 33 -8.27 4.08 -4.45
C PHE A 33 -6.94 3.62 -3.88
N LEU A 34 -6.90 3.15 -2.63
CA LEU A 34 -5.66 2.81 -1.93
C LEU A 34 -5.62 1.32 -1.62
N THR A 35 -4.52 0.70 -1.99
CA THR A 35 -4.21 -0.70 -1.70
C THR A 35 -2.92 -0.77 -0.91
N TYR A 36 -2.95 -1.48 0.22
CA TYR A 36 -1.75 -1.85 0.97
C TYR A 36 -1.42 -3.31 0.69
N THR A 37 -0.12 -3.60 0.53
CA THR A 37 0.38 -4.96 0.37
C THR A 37 1.44 -5.25 1.41
N VAL A 38 1.36 -6.42 2.04
CA VAL A 38 2.43 -6.96 2.90
C VAL A 38 2.87 -8.32 2.37
N GLN A 39 4.18 -8.48 2.16
CA GLN A 39 4.81 -9.77 1.89
C GLN A 39 5.54 -10.22 3.15
N ALA A 40 5.10 -11.31 3.77
CA ALA A 40 5.77 -11.94 4.90
C ALA A 40 6.65 -13.10 4.41
N PHE A 41 7.94 -13.07 4.77
CA PHE A 41 8.95 -14.03 4.36
C PHE A 41 9.24 -15.07 5.45
N GLU A 42 9.75 -16.25 5.07
CA GLU A 42 10.13 -17.30 6.04
C GLU A 42 11.27 -16.90 6.99
N ASP A 43 12.06 -15.87 6.63
CA ASP A 43 13.17 -15.36 7.45
C ASP A 43 12.72 -14.44 8.61
N GLY A 44 11.41 -14.26 8.80
CA GLY A 44 10.83 -13.40 9.83
C GLY A 44 10.79 -11.91 9.46
N THR A 45 11.19 -11.54 8.24
CA THR A 45 11.03 -10.18 7.72
C THR A 45 9.72 -10.02 6.95
N ALA A 46 9.32 -8.78 6.76
CA ALA A 46 8.18 -8.38 5.95
C ALA A 46 8.54 -7.18 5.07
N LEU A 47 7.88 -7.08 3.92
CA LEU A 47 7.92 -5.93 3.02
C LEU A 47 6.52 -5.32 2.96
N PHE A 48 6.40 -4.04 3.24
CA PHE A 48 5.18 -3.26 3.12
C PHE A 48 5.29 -2.29 1.92
N SER A 49 4.23 -2.25 1.13
CA SER A 49 4.09 -1.34 -0.01
C SER A 49 2.66 -0.82 -0.10
N TRP A 50 2.47 0.24 -0.88
CA TRP A 50 1.17 0.80 -1.17
C TRP A 50 1.04 1.20 -2.63
N GLU A 51 -0.20 1.16 -3.14
CA GLU A 51 -0.56 1.62 -4.47
C GLU A 51 -1.77 2.54 -4.35
N PHE A 52 -1.72 3.71 -4.97
CA PHE A 52 -2.86 4.64 -5.06
C PHE A 52 -3.27 4.86 -6.51
N ALA A 53 -4.53 4.56 -6.84
CA ALA A 53 -5.13 4.76 -8.16
C ALA A 53 -5.37 6.26 -8.45
N VAL A 54 -4.28 7.00 -8.66
CA VAL A 54 -4.28 8.46 -8.80
C VAL A 54 -5.10 8.93 -9.99
N GLY A 55 -5.04 8.21 -11.12
CA GLY A 55 -5.81 8.55 -12.31
C GLY A 55 -7.32 8.48 -12.04
N GLU A 56 -7.79 7.39 -11.44
CA GLU A 56 -9.19 7.22 -11.07
C GLU A 56 -9.63 8.27 -10.03
N TYR A 57 -8.80 8.51 -9.01
CA TYR A 57 -9.09 9.52 -7.99
C TYR A 57 -9.26 10.91 -8.59
N LEU A 58 -8.32 11.35 -9.43
CA LEU A 58 -8.35 12.65 -10.10
C LEU A 58 -9.51 12.76 -11.10
N ALA A 59 -9.85 11.67 -11.80
CA ALA A 59 -11.03 11.63 -12.67
C ALA A 59 -12.31 11.93 -11.89
N THR A 60 -12.44 11.47 -10.64
CA THR A 60 -13.59 11.81 -9.78
C THR A 60 -13.65 13.30 -9.38
N LYS A 61 -12.56 14.04 -9.62
CA LYS A 61 -12.45 15.50 -9.41
C LYS A 61 -12.50 16.28 -10.72
N GLY A 62 -12.78 15.63 -11.85
CA GLY A 62 -12.80 16.27 -13.18
C GLY A 62 -11.41 16.63 -13.72
N ILE A 63 -10.36 15.98 -13.23
CA ILE A 63 -8.97 16.21 -13.65
C ILE A 63 -8.51 15.00 -14.47
N GLN A 64 -7.97 15.26 -15.66
CA GLN A 64 -7.28 14.26 -16.46
C GLN A 64 -5.81 14.20 -16.06
N PHE A 65 -5.31 12.99 -15.81
CA PHE A 65 -3.91 12.73 -15.52
C PHE A 65 -3.36 11.91 -16.71
N GLY A 66 -2.21 12.31 -17.28
CA GLY A 66 -1.58 11.69 -18.46
C GLY A 66 -2.20 11.97 -19.84
N SER A 67 -1.58 11.40 -20.89
CA SER A 67 -2.07 11.42 -22.28
C SER A 67 -3.13 10.35 -22.51
N ASP A 68 -3.91 10.49 -23.59
CA ASP A 68 -5.12 9.72 -24.02
C ASP A 68 -4.98 8.18 -24.14
N GLU A 69 -3.98 7.56 -23.51
CA GLU A 69 -3.84 6.11 -23.41
C GLU A 69 -4.55 5.59 -22.16
N THR A 70 -5.35 4.54 -22.36
CA THR A 70 -6.19 3.83 -21.38
C THR A 70 -5.42 3.06 -20.30
N LEU A 71 -4.16 3.39 -20.03
CA LEU A 71 -3.39 2.75 -18.98
C LEU A 71 -3.83 3.28 -17.62
N ASN A 72 -4.15 2.37 -16.70
CA ASN A 72 -4.42 2.72 -15.31
C ASN A 72 -3.19 3.40 -14.71
N GLN A 73 -3.38 4.57 -14.12
CA GLN A 73 -2.32 5.38 -13.55
C GLN A 73 -2.31 5.23 -12.03
N PHE A 74 -1.17 4.79 -11.53
CA PHE A 74 -0.96 4.50 -10.12
C PHE A 74 0.24 5.27 -9.58
N MET A 75 0.15 5.63 -8.30
CA MET A 75 1.27 6.09 -7.50
C MET A 75 1.71 4.98 -6.56
N PHE A 76 3.02 4.89 -6.34
CA PHE A 76 3.67 3.92 -5.47
C PHE A 76 4.69 4.65 -4.60
N PRO A 77 5.12 4.07 -3.46
CA PRO A 77 6.30 4.58 -2.77
C PRO A 77 7.51 4.44 -3.69
N ARG A 78 8.48 5.35 -3.53
CA ARG A 78 9.76 5.24 -4.24
C ARG A 78 10.54 4.00 -3.80
N GLU A 79 10.45 3.65 -2.53
CA GLU A 79 11.08 2.49 -1.91
C GLU A 79 10.08 1.84 -0.97
N ASP A 80 9.92 0.52 -1.08
CA ASP A 80 9.10 -0.26 -0.16
C ASP A 80 9.75 -0.34 1.22
N ASP A 81 8.94 -0.41 2.26
CA ASP A 81 9.44 -0.48 3.64
C ASP A 81 9.69 -1.94 4.02
N ARG A 82 10.92 -2.28 4.42
CA ARG A 82 11.26 -3.62 4.90
C ARG A 82 11.57 -3.59 6.39
N GLY A 83 10.98 -4.53 7.13
CA GLY A 83 11.21 -4.65 8.55
C GLY A 83 10.85 -6.02 9.12
N PRO A 84 10.81 -6.16 10.46
CA PRO A 84 10.42 -7.41 11.10
C PRO A 84 8.92 -7.68 10.93
N GLN A 85 8.51 -8.94 11.02
CA GLN A 85 7.11 -9.34 11.19
C GLN A 85 6.58 -8.95 12.57
N ASP A 86 6.43 -7.64 12.79
CA ASP A 86 6.02 -7.01 14.04
C ASP A 86 4.88 -6.02 13.80
N ALA A 87 3.92 -6.01 14.73
CA ALA A 87 2.74 -5.15 14.63
C ALA A 87 3.09 -3.65 14.75
N GLY A 88 4.06 -3.30 15.60
CA GLY A 88 4.49 -1.92 15.80
C GLY A 88 5.25 -1.36 14.60
N TRP A 89 6.10 -2.17 13.97
CA TRP A 89 6.74 -1.82 12.70
C TRP A 89 5.69 -1.57 11.61
N LEU A 90 4.73 -2.49 11.43
CA LEU A 90 3.70 -2.35 10.39
C LEU A 90 2.83 -1.10 10.61
N ALA A 91 2.40 -0.84 11.84
CA ALA A 91 1.65 0.37 12.16
C ALA A 91 2.46 1.63 11.81
N SER A 92 3.75 1.66 12.18
CA SER A 92 4.63 2.78 11.85
C SER A 92 4.85 2.95 10.33
N ALA A 93 4.87 1.86 9.57
CA ALA A 93 4.99 1.90 8.11
C ALA A 93 3.72 2.44 7.45
N ILE A 94 2.53 2.08 7.96
CA ILE A 94 1.24 2.65 7.54
C ILE A 94 1.21 4.15 7.85
N ASP A 95 1.58 4.55 9.08
CA ASP A 95 1.62 5.98 9.47
C ASP A 95 2.53 6.80 8.53
N ARG A 96 3.68 6.24 8.12
CA ARG A 96 4.56 6.88 7.14
C ARG A 96 3.91 7.03 5.77
N ALA A 97 3.24 5.99 5.28
CA ALA A 97 2.54 6.03 3.99
C ALA A 97 1.39 7.04 4.01
N GLU A 98 0.58 7.05 5.08
CA GLU A 98 -0.50 8.02 5.25
C GLU A 98 0.04 9.45 5.35
N GLY A 99 1.13 9.66 6.09
CA GLY A 99 1.81 10.95 6.17
C GLY A 99 2.35 11.44 4.82
N GLN A 100 2.91 10.54 4.00
CA GLN A 100 3.36 10.85 2.64
C GLN A 100 2.20 11.22 1.72
N LEU A 101 1.08 10.49 1.77
CA LEU A 101 -0.10 10.81 0.96
C LEU A 101 -0.77 12.12 1.41
N ALA A 102 -0.83 12.35 2.72
CA ALA A 102 -1.42 13.57 3.31
C ALA A 102 -0.59 14.83 3.03
N SER A 103 0.72 14.71 2.80
CA SER A 103 1.59 15.84 2.48
C SER A 103 1.45 16.33 1.03
N LEU A 104 0.76 15.58 0.17
CA LEU A 104 0.58 15.95 -1.24
C LEU A 104 -0.35 17.16 -1.38
N ARG A 105 0.24 18.33 -1.61
CA ARG A 105 -0.45 19.60 -1.85
C ARG A 105 -0.24 20.05 -3.29
N PHE A 106 -1.20 19.70 -4.16
CA PHE A 106 -1.16 20.13 -5.57
C PHE A 106 -1.36 21.64 -5.75
N ASP A 107 -1.98 22.32 -4.78
CA ASP A 107 -2.22 23.76 -4.76
C ASP A 107 -1.05 24.58 -4.17
N ALA A 108 -0.16 23.94 -3.41
CA ALA A 108 0.96 24.58 -2.73
C ALA A 108 2.16 23.60 -2.67
N PRO A 109 2.92 23.44 -3.76
CA PRO A 109 3.88 22.35 -3.91
C PRO A 109 5.19 22.44 -3.10
N GLU A 110 5.33 23.33 -2.11
CA GLU A 110 6.54 23.47 -1.27
C GLU A 110 6.20 23.83 0.19
#